data_AF-A0A945E0Q7-F1
#
_entry.id   AF-A0A945E0Q7-F1
#
_cell.length_a   1.000
_cell.length_b   1.000
_cell.length_c   1.000
_cell.angle_alpha   90.00
_cell.angle_beta   90.00
_cell.angle_gamma   90.00
#
_symmetry.space_group_name_H-M   'P 1'
#
loop_
_entity.id
_entity.type
_entity.pdbx_description
1 polymer ?
#
loop_
_entity_poly.entity_id
_entity_poly.type
_entity_poly.pdbx_seq_one_letter_code
_entity_poly.pdbx_strand_id
1 'polypeptide(L)'
;LWALAAAFGDNLHASAFQLAESLELDPKKTAELRELGELINYNAYGETLADLHFSPETLYLNLHPFTDPFEFIQSSGELKQLREGFRSDMRKAQEKKDLRQSSAGRIFQFPNAPWSRRFSGVFINQLARESPELAHALLVERTDGTFLVSVRAPITRPYGADKLCLKFSGGGRGAAAGINKLAQEDVDRFFAAFEKQF
;
A
#
# COMPACT_ATOMS: atom_id res chain seq x y z
N LEU A 1 15.40 17.40 -6.34
CA LEU A 1 13.98 17.12 -6.71
C LEU A 1 13.68 15.62 -6.76
N TRP A 2 14.46 14.78 -7.46
CA TRP A 2 14.28 13.31 -7.40
C TRP A 2 14.26 12.73 -5.97
N ALA A 3 15.11 13.23 -5.07
CA ALA A 3 15.09 12.83 -3.66
C ALA A 3 13.75 13.14 -2.96
N LEU A 4 13.04 14.22 -3.35
CA LEU A 4 11.71 14.52 -2.83
C LEU A 4 10.69 13.49 -3.30
N ALA A 5 10.69 13.19 -4.61
CA ALA A 5 9.81 12.17 -5.16
C ALA A 5 10.07 10.79 -4.51
N ALA A 6 11.34 10.41 -4.35
CA ALA A 6 11.72 9.17 -3.66
C ALA A 6 11.21 9.15 -2.19
N ALA A 7 11.41 10.25 -1.45
CA ALA A 7 10.93 10.33 -0.07
C ALA A 7 9.41 10.21 0.06
N PHE A 8 8.63 10.78 -0.89
CA PHE A 8 7.19 10.55 -0.95
C PHE A 8 6.86 9.08 -1.26
N GLY A 9 7.55 8.47 -2.23
CA GLY A 9 7.40 7.05 -2.55
C GLY A 9 7.64 6.13 -1.34
N ASP A 10 8.67 6.42 -0.54
CA ASP A 10 9.02 5.69 0.68
C ASP A 10 8.12 6.02 1.89
N ASN A 11 7.01 6.75 1.66
CA ASN A 11 6.05 7.16 2.69
C ASN A 11 6.67 8.04 3.81
N LEU A 12 7.76 8.76 3.50
CA LEU A 12 8.43 9.73 4.38
C LEU A 12 7.86 11.16 4.18
N HIS A 13 6.53 11.28 4.20
CA HIS A 13 5.84 12.52 3.80
C HIS A 13 6.26 13.73 4.62
N ALA A 14 6.44 13.59 5.94
CA ALA A 14 6.84 14.71 6.80
C ALA A 14 8.21 15.26 6.39
N SER A 15 9.19 14.38 6.19
CA SER A 15 10.54 14.76 5.73
C SER A 15 10.51 15.34 4.31
N ALA A 16 9.69 14.78 3.43
CA ALA A 16 9.52 15.28 2.07
C ALA A 16 8.93 16.70 2.05
N PHE A 17 7.89 16.97 2.86
CA PHE A 17 7.32 18.31 2.99
C PHE A 17 8.33 19.32 3.58
N GLN A 18 9.06 18.94 4.63
CA GLN A 18 10.12 19.80 5.19
C GLN A 18 11.21 20.15 4.16
N LEU A 19 11.63 19.17 3.36
CA LEU A 19 12.60 19.42 2.30
C LEU A 19 12.01 20.31 1.20
N ALA A 20 10.74 20.12 0.82
CA ALA A 20 10.06 20.94 -0.18
C ALA A 20 9.95 22.40 0.27
N GLU A 21 9.61 22.64 1.55
CA GLU A 21 9.62 23.96 2.18
C GLU A 21 11.02 24.60 2.16
N SER A 22 12.07 23.83 2.50
CA SER A 22 13.45 24.34 2.49
C SER A 22 13.95 24.72 1.10
N LEU A 23 13.34 24.16 0.06
CA LEU A 23 13.61 24.46 -1.35
C LEU A 23 12.64 25.52 -1.92
N GLU A 24 11.79 26.10 -1.08
CA GLU A 24 10.76 27.08 -1.46
C GLU A 24 9.88 26.61 -2.63
N LEU A 25 9.59 25.31 -2.65
CA LEU A 25 8.87 24.69 -3.75
C LEU A 25 7.38 25.02 -3.68
N ASP A 26 6.80 25.44 -4.80
CA ASP A 26 5.37 25.69 -4.90
C ASP A 26 4.55 24.44 -4.48
N PRO A 27 3.42 24.62 -3.77
CA PRO A 27 2.58 23.50 -3.32
C PRO A 27 2.09 22.58 -4.45
N LYS A 28 1.83 23.10 -5.65
CA LYS A 28 1.42 22.27 -6.80
C LYS A 28 2.58 21.42 -7.28
N LYS A 29 3.78 22.00 -7.42
CA LYS A 29 5.00 21.24 -7.75
C LYS A 29 5.32 20.17 -6.71
N THR A 30 5.11 20.48 -5.43
CA THR A 30 5.27 19.50 -4.35
C THR A 30 4.28 18.35 -4.49
N ALA A 31 3.02 18.64 -4.83
CA ALA A 31 2.01 17.62 -5.08
C ALA A 31 2.33 16.75 -6.31
N GLU A 32 2.88 17.33 -7.37
CA GLU A 32 3.33 16.58 -8.56
C GLU A 32 4.48 15.62 -8.24
N LEU A 33 5.48 16.05 -7.46
CA LEU A 33 6.57 15.18 -7.01
C LEU A 33 6.08 14.08 -6.08
N ARG A 34 5.08 14.39 -5.24
CA ARG A 34 4.43 13.40 -4.39
C ARG A 34 3.72 12.33 -5.23
N GLU A 35 2.89 12.75 -6.19
CA GLU A 35 2.20 11.81 -7.08
C GLU A 35 3.19 10.93 -7.84
N LEU A 36 4.27 11.52 -8.38
CA LEU A 36 5.34 10.79 -9.06
C LEU A 36 5.94 9.71 -8.15
N GLY A 37 6.33 10.07 -6.94
CA GLY A 37 6.89 9.14 -5.95
C GLY A 37 5.94 8.00 -5.58
N GLU A 38 4.69 8.35 -5.26
CA GLU A 38 3.65 7.40 -4.88
C GLU A 38 3.33 6.42 -6.01
N LEU A 39 3.29 6.89 -7.27
CA LEU A 39 3.02 6.05 -8.44
C LEU A 39 4.18 5.11 -8.78
N ILE A 40 5.43 5.57 -8.63
CA ILE A 40 6.61 4.71 -8.78
C ILE A 40 6.59 3.61 -7.71
N ASN A 41 6.34 3.97 -6.45
CA ASN A 41 6.24 2.99 -5.37
C ASN A 41 5.07 2.02 -5.57
N TYR A 42 3.90 2.51 -6.02
CA TYR A 42 2.76 1.67 -6.40
C TYR A 42 3.13 0.61 -7.46
N ASN A 43 3.95 0.97 -8.46
CA ASN A 43 4.45 0.01 -9.46
C ASN A 43 5.43 -1.03 -8.88
N ALA A 44 5.99 -0.82 -7.69
CA ALA A 44 6.94 -1.76 -7.10
C ALA A 44 6.26 -2.94 -6.37
N TYR A 45 4.94 -2.90 -6.16
CA TYR A 45 4.21 -3.91 -5.40
C TYR A 45 3.65 -5.03 -6.28
N GLY A 46 4.40 -6.13 -6.39
CA GLY A 46 3.98 -7.35 -7.06
C GLY A 46 4.57 -8.59 -6.40
N GLU A 47 4.00 -9.76 -6.67
CA GLU A 47 4.64 -11.03 -6.30
C GLU A 47 5.64 -11.46 -7.38
N THR A 48 5.35 -11.08 -8.63
CA THR A 48 6.17 -11.33 -9.82
C THR A 48 6.32 -10.07 -10.66
N LEU A 49 7.27 -10.04 -11.60
CA LEU A 49 7.40 -8.93 -12.54
C LEU A 49 6.17 -8.75 -13.43
N ALA A 50 5.41 -9.82 -13.68
CA ALA A 50 4.17 -9.78 -14.44
C ALA A 50 3.03 -9.07 -13.68
N ASP A 51 3.17 -8.90 -12.36
CA ASP A 51 2.23 -8.11 -11.58
C ASP A 51 2.45 -6.61 -11.71
N LEU A 52 3.56 -6.14 -12.29
CA LEU A 52 3.88 -4.72 -12.36
C LEU A 52 3.36 -4.12 -13.68
N HIS A 53 3.13 -2.81 -13.72
CA HIS A 53 2.85 -2.14 -15.00
C HIS A 53 4.13 -2.02 -15.84
N PHE A 54 5.26 -1.82 -15.17
CA PHE A 54 6.59 -1.80 -15.75
C PHE A 54 7.55 -2.61 -14.89
N SER A 55 8.50 -3.33 -15.51
CA SER A 55 9.61 -3.90 -14.76
C SER A 55 10.45 -2.77 -14.14
N PRO A 56 11.18 -3.02 -13.04
CA PRO A 56 12.07 -2.02 -12.44
C PRO A 56 13.11 -1.50 -13.44
N GLU A 57 13.64 -2.39 -14.28
CA GLU A 57 14.60 -2.04 -15.34
C GLU A 57 13.97 -1.09 -16.37
N THR A 58 12.81 -1.44 -16.93
CA THR A 58 12.13 -0.60 -17.92
C THR A 58 11.77 0.76 -17.34
N LEU A 59 11.23 0.81 -16.12
CA LEU A 59 10.86 2.08 -15.49
C LEU A 59 12.11 2.93 -15.22
N TYR A 60 13.19 2.32 -14.69
CA TYR A 60 14.45 3.02 -14.46
C TYR A 60 15.04 3.60 -15.75
N LEU A 61 15.09 2.84 -16.84
CA LEU A 61 15.64 3.30 -18.11
C LEU A 61 14.85 4.47 -18.72
N ASN A 62 13.54 4.57 -18.45
CA ASN A 62 12.73 5.70 -18.87
C ASN A 62 12.84 6.91 -17.94
N LEU A 63 13.15 6.71 -16.65
CA LEU A 63 13.40 7.79 -15.69
C LEU A 63 14.80 8.38 -15.83
N HIS A 64 15.81 7.52 -16.07
CA HIS A 64 17.24 7.86 -16.01
C HIS A 64 17.69 9.04 -16.89
N PRO A 65 17.14 9.25 -18.11
CA PRO A 65 17.53 10.37 -18.95
C PRO A 65 17.14 11.75 -18.38
N PHE A 66 16.19 11.81 -17.46
CA PHE A 66 15.63 13.06 -16.95
C PHE A 66 16.36 13.53 -15.71
N THR A 67 17.09 14.64 -15.82
CA THR A 67 17.70 15.29 -14.66
C THR A 67 16.63 15.99 -13.80
N ASP A 68 15.63 16.61 -14.43
CA ASP A 68 14.50 17.24 -13.78
C ASP A 68 13.27 16.31 -13.78
N PRO A 69 12.75 15.87 -12.61
CA PRO A 69 11.53 15.07 -12.55
C PRO A 69 10.29 15.77 -13.13
N PHE A 70 10.24 17.11 -13.18
CA PHE A 70 9.11 17.82 -13.78
C PHE A 70 9.05 17.64 -15.30
N GLU A 71 10.18 17.51 -15.96
CA GLU A 71 10.23 17.17 -17.39
C GLU A 71 9.62 15.78 -17.60
N PHE A 72 10.03 14.79 -16.80
CA PHE A 72 9.46 13.44 -16.84
C PHE A 72 7.94 13.46 -16.61
N ILE A 73 7.46 14.22 -15.61
CA ILE A 73 6.03 14.32 -15.29
C ILE A 73 5.19 14.84 -16.48
N GLN A 74 5.76 15.75 -17.28
CA GLN A 74 5.07 16.37 -18.41
C GLN A 74 5.13 15.52 -19.68
N SER A 75 6.23 14.81 -19.93
CA SER A 75 6.47 14.12 -21.21
C SER A 75 6.27 12.60 -21.18
N SER A 76 6.23 11.97 -20.00
CA SER A 76 6.25 10.50 -19.87
C SER A 76 4.89 9.85 -20.17
N GLY A 77 4.91 8.86 -21.08
CA GLY A 77 3.80 7.93 -21.27
C GLY A 77 3.65 6.95 -20.11
N GLU A 78 4.76 6.59 -19.45
CA GLU A 78 4.81 5.68 -18.31
C GLU A 78 4.01 6.24 -17.14
N LEU A 79 4.20 7.53 -16.79
CA LEU A 79 3.46 8.15 -15.70
C LEU A 79 1.95 8.20 -16.00
N LYS A 80 1.57 8.44 -17.26
CA LYS A 80 0.17 8.36 -17.68
C LYS A 80 -0.40 6.96 -17.48
N GLN A 81 0.32 5.92 -17.90
CA GLN A 81 -0.09 4.53 -17.71
C GLN A 81 -0.18 4.14 -16.23
N LEU A 82 0.75 4.62 -15.39
CA LEU A 82 0.69 4.40 -13.94
C LEU A 82 -0.53 5.07 -13.30
N ARG A 83 -0.85 6.31 -13.69
CA ARG A 83 -2.08 7.00 -13.24
C ARG A 83 -3.34 6.23 -13.62
N GLU A 84 -3.42 5.75 -14.84
CA GLU A 84 -4.56 4.96 -15.34
C GLU A 84 -4.68 3.62 -14.60
N GLY A 85 -3.56 2.92 -14.41
CA GLY A 85 -3.47 1.69 -13.65
C GLY A 85 -3.92 1.88 -12.20
N PHE A 86 -3.38 2.88 -11.51
CA PHE A 86 -3.75 3.22 -10.14
C PHE A 86 -5.25 3.51 -10.01
N ARG A 87 -5.82 4.34 -10.90
CA ARG A 87 -7.27 4.64 -10.89
C ARG A 87 -8.11 3.40 -11.15
N SER A 88 -7.66 2.51 -12.03
CA SER A 88 -8.34 1.25 -12.32
C SER A 88 -8.36 0.33 -11.12
N ASP A 89 -7.23 0.19 -10.44
CA ASP A 89 -7.08 -0.70 -9.29
C ASP A 89 -7.78 -0.13 -8.05
N MET A 90 -7.79 1.20 -7.90
CA MET A 90 -8.60 1.89 -6.89
C MET A 90 -10.10 1.60 -7.05
N ARG A 91 -10.65 1.66 -8.28
CA ARG A 91 -12.07 1.32 -8.53
C ARG A 91 -12.39 -0.11 -8.11
N LYS A 92 -11.54 -1.07 -8.50
CA LYS A 92 -11.71 -2.49 -8.10
C LYS A 92 -11.67 -2.69 -6.60
N ALA A 93 -10.80 -1.95 -5.90
CA ALA A 93 -10.71 -1.99 -4.45
C ALA A 93 -11.96 -1.38 -3.78
N GLN A 94 -12.46 -0.25 -4.28
CA GLN A 94 -13.67 0.41 -3.77
C GLN A 94 -14.94 -0.43 -3.95
N GLU A 95 -14.98 -1.33 -4.92
CA GLU A 95 -16.08 -2.28 -5.10
C GLU A 95 -16.07 -3.43 -4.07
N LYS A 96 -14.98 -3.59 -3.31
CA LYS A 96 -14.88 -4.65 -2.29
C LYS A 96 -15.60 -4.25 -1.02
N LYS A 97 -16.48 -5.15 -0.58
CA LYS A 97 -17.16 -5.08 0.70
C LYS A 97 -16.30 -5.71 1.79
N ASP A 98 -16.59 -5.35 3.02
CA ASP A 98 -16.05 -6.03 4.18
C ASP A 98 -16.38 -7.53 4.08
N LEU A 99 -15.36 -8.37 4.19
CA LEU A 99 -15.53 -9.81 4.41
C LEU A 99 -16.09 -10.06 5.81
N ARG A 100 -15.61 -9.29 6.80
CA ARG A 100 -16.15 -9.25 8.17
C ARG A 100 -16.06 -7.86 8.76
N GLN A 101 -17.01 -7.54 9.63
CA GLN A 101 -17.07 -6.31 10.38
C GLN A 101 -17.54 -6.59 11.80
N SER A 102 -16.84 -5.99 12.78
CA SER A 102 -17.21 -6.00 14.20
C SER A 102 -16.88 -4.66 14.84
N SER A 103 -17.09 -4.53 16.15
CA SER A 103 -16.66 -3.35 16.91
C SER A 103 -15.14 -3.19 16.97
N ALA A 104 -14.39 -4.28 16.79
CA ALA A 104 -12.93 -4.29 16.79
C ALA A 104 -12.34 -3.71 15.49
N GLY A 105 -13.03 -3.94 14.37
CA GLY A 105 -12.52 -3.53 13.08
C GLY A 105 -13.18 -4.17 11.87
N ARG A 106 -12.53 -3.97 10.73
CA ARG A 106 -12.99 -4.42 9.41
C ARG A 106 -11.95 -5.31 8.74
N ILE A 107 -12.41 -6.36 8.09
CA ILE A 107 -11.56 -7.32 7.39
C ILE A 107 -12.02 -7.44 5.95
N PHE A 108 -11.09 -7.35 5.01
CA PHE A 108 -11.34 -7.43 3.57
C PHE A 108 -10.58 -8.61 2.96
N GLN A 109 -11.08 -9.08 1.82
CA GLN A 109 -10.38 -10.04 0.99
C GLN A 109 -10.32 -9.57 -0.46
N PHE A 110 -9.12 -9.58 -1.01
CA PHE A 110 -8.86 -9.38 -2.42
C PHE A 110 -8.52 -10.71 -3.11
N PRO A 111 -8.95 -10.89 -4.37
CA PRO A 111 -8.66 -12.10 -5.13
C PRO A 111 -7.18 -12.20 -5.47
N ASN A 112 -6.78 -13.37 -5.95
CA ASN A 112 -5.46 -13.56 -6.54
C ASN A 112 -5.36 -12.84 -7.89
N ALA A 113 -5.05 -11.54 -7.86
CA ALA A 113 -4.86 -10.73 -9.05
C ALA A 113 -3.72 -9.72 -8.90
N PRO A 114 -3.07 -9.30 -10.01
CA PRO A 114 -2.01 -8.29 -9.98
C PRO A 114 -2.40 -7.00 -9.26
N TRP A 115 -3.61 -6.50 -9.53
CA TRP A 115 -4.13 -5.26 -8.95
C TRP A 115 -4.23 -5.33 -7.41
N SER A 116 -4.55 -6.52 -6.90
CA SER A 116 -4.70 -6.74 -5.46
C SER A 116 -3.38 -6.59 -4.74
N ARG A 117 -2.28 -7.05 -5.34
CA ARG A 117 -0.93 -6.90 -4.80
C ARG A 117 -0.50 -5.43 -4.83
N ARG A 118 -0.61 -4.79 -5.98
CA ARG A 118 -0.24 -3.39 -6.19
C ARG A 118 -0.96 -2.42 -5.25
N PHE A 119 -2.25 -2.65 -5.04
CA PHE A 119 -3.11 -1.69 -4.33
C PHE A 119 -3.38 -2.05 -2.87
N SER A 120 -3.00 -3.24 -2.40
CA SER A 120 -3.26 -3.71 -1.02
C SER A 120 -2.80 -2.74 0.07
N GLY A 121 -1.56 -2.28 -0.02
CA GLY A 121 -0.97 -1.35 0.94
C GLY A 121 -1.65 0.01 0.95
N VAL A 122 -1.97 0.54 -0.24
CA VAL A 122 -2.68 1.82 -0.40
C VAL A 122 -4.06 1.73 0.26
N PHE A 123 -4.80 0.67 -0.08
CA PHE A 123 -6.15 0.45 0.42
C PHE A 123 -6.20 0.32 1.95
N ILE A 124 -5.37 -0.55 2.55
CA ILE A 124 -5.42 -0.76 4.01
C ILE A 124 -4.96 0.47 4.79
N ASN A 125 -4.02 1.26 4.24
CA ASN A 125 -3.60 2.52 4.85
C ASN A 125 -4.70 3.59 4.74
N GLN A 126 -5.46 3.62 3.65
CA GLN A 126 -6.62 4.50 3.51
C GLN A 126 -7.69 4.15 4.54
N LEU A 127 -8.03 2.86 4.68
CA LEU A 127 -9.01 2.40 5.67
C LEU A 127 -8.64 2.80 7.11
N ALA A 128 -7.37 2.66 7.48
CA ALA A 128 -6.87 3.06 8.81
C ALA A 128 -7.05 4.56 9.07
N ARG A 129 -6.92 5.41 8.04
CA ARG A 129 -7.13 6.87 8.14
C ARG A 129 -8.61 7.24 8.19
N GLU A 130 -9.46 6.51 7.47
CA GLU A 130 -10.91 6.73 7.44
C GLU A 130 -11.62 6.31 8.74
N SER A 131 -11.07 5.33 9.46
CA SER A 131 -11.60 4.90 10.76
C SER A 131 -10.45 4.71 11.77
N PRO A 132 -9.90 5.81 12.33
CA PRO A 132 -8.73 5.80 13.21
C PRO A 132 -8.89 4.98 14.50
N GLU A 133 -10.12 4.71 14.90
CA GLU A 133 -10.52 3.91 16.07
C GLU A 133 -10.62 2.40 15.80
N LEU A 134 -10.67 1.99 14.54
CA LEU A 134 -10.85 0.59 14.14
C LEU A 134 -9.53 -0.03 13.68
N ALA A 135 -9.38 -1.33 13.94
CA ALA A 135 -8.35 -2.13 13.30
C ALA A 135 -8.79 -2.55 11.89
N HIS A 136 -7.82 -2.84 11.02
CA HIS A 136 -8.10 -3.32 9.67
C HIS A 136 -7.21 -4.50 9.31
N ALA A 137 -7.79 -5.50 8.65
CA ALA A 137 -7.04 -6.58 8.02
C ALA A 137 -7.41 -6.69 6.53
N LEU A 138 -6.43 -7.00 5.70
CA LEU A 138 -6.62 -7.31 4.29
C LEU A 138 -5.94 -8.64 3.97
N LEU A 139 -6.72 -9.59 3.49
CA LEU A 139 -6.26 -10.87 2.97
C LEU A 139 -6.16 -10.76 1.45
N VAL A 140 -4.99 -11.06 0.89
CA VAL A 140 -4.80 -11.17 -0.56
C VAL A 140 -4.52 -12.63 -0.88
N GLU A 141 -5.39 -13.25 -1.67
CA GLU A 141 -5.23 -14.64 -2.08
C GLU A 141 -3.97 -14.82 -2.96
N ARG A 142 -3.22 -15.89 -2.67
CA ARG A 142 -1.98 -16.25 -3.36
C ARG A 142 -2.23 -17.40 -4.34
N THR A 143 -1.26 -17.64 -5.21
CA THR A 143 -1.30 -18.74 -6.19
C THR A 143 -1.33 -20.12 -5.55
N ASP A 144 -0.78 -20.28 -4.35
CA ASP A 144 -0.78 -21.54 -3.59
C ASP A 144 -2.05 -21.75 -2.73
N GLY A 145 -3.08 -20.91 -2.89
CA GLY A 145 -4.35 -20.98 -2.15
C GLY A 145 -4.26 -20.47 -0.71
N THR A 146 -3.09 -20.00 -0.26
CA THR A 146 -2.94 -19.30 1.02
C THR A 146 -3.20 -17.80 0.87
N PHE A 147 -3.24 -17.07 1.99
CA PHE A 147 -3.39 -15.61 1.99
C PHE A 147 -2.13 -14.91 2.48
N LEU A 148 -1.76 -13.83 1.80
CA LEU A 148 -0.92 -12.78 2.36
C LEU A 148 -1.83 -11.85 3.17
N VAL A 149 -1.56 -11.71 4.47
CA VAL A 149 -2.37 -10.89 5.37
C VAL A 149 -1.61 -9.63 5.76
N SER A 150 -2.23 -8.48 5.58
CA SER A 150 -1.77 -7.21 6.14
C SER A 150 -2.71 -6.78 7.26
N VAL A 151 -2.15 -6.34 8.39
CA VAL A 151 -2.90 -5.84 9.54
C VAL A 151 -2.46 -4.42 9.88
N ARG A 152 -3.42 -3.57 10.20
CA ARG A 152 -3.24 -2.24 10.81
C ARG A 152 -4.01 -2.21 12.13
N ALA A 153 -3.30 -1.85 13.20
CA ALA A 153 -3.96 -1.52 14.46
C ALA A 153 -4.66 -0.15 14.34
N PRO A 154 -5.61 0.18 15.23
CA PRO A 154 -6.20 1.51 15.28
C PRO A 154 -5.11 2.58 15.40
N ILE A 155 -5.22 3.67 14.65
CA ILE A 155 -4.27 4.79 14.74
C ILE A 155 -4.27 5.38 16.16
N THR A 156 -5.45 5.42 16.79
CA THR A 156 -5.62 5.90 18.17
C THR A 156 -5.00 4.98 19.23
N ARG A 157 -4.72 3.71 18.88
CA ARG A 157 -4.14 2.68 19.75
C ARG A 157 -3.18 1.80 18.94
N PRO A 158 -2.00 2.30 18.57
CA PRO A 158 -1.14 1.71 17.52
C PRO A 158 -0.32 0.49 18.03
N TYR A 159 -0.99 -0.49 18.63
CA TYR A 159 -0.38 -1.69 19.20
C TYR A 159 -1.27 -2.93 18.97
N GLY A 160 -0.66 -4.13 18.96
CA GLY A 160 -1.36 -5.41 18.90
C GLY A 160 -1.36 -6.12 17.54
N ALA A 161 -0.99 -5.44 16.46
CA ALA A 161 -0.89 -6.06 15.13
C ALA A 161 0.18 -7.17 15.11
N ASP A 162 1.36 -6.89 15.64
CA ASP A 162 2.45 -7.85 15.84
C ASP A 162 2.01 -9.06 16.66
N LYS A 163 1.36 -8.83 17.81
CA LYS A 163 0.85 -9.87 18.70
C LYS A 163 -0.18 -10.77 18.03
N LEU A 164 -1.04 -10.21 17.17
CA LEU A 164 -1.97 -11.00 16.36
C LEU A 164 -1.19 -11.86 15.36
N CYS A 165 -0.35 -11.24 14.53
CA CYS A 165 0.33 -11.92 13.43
C CYS A 165 1.28 -13.02 13.92
N LEU A 166 1.93 -12.84 15.07
CA LEU A 166 2.80 -13.86 15.68
C LEU A 166 2.07 -15.19 15.97
N LYS A 167 0.75 -15.16 16.21
CA LYS A 167 -0.07 -16.38 16.43
C LYS A 167 -0.25 -17.24 15.17
N PHE A 168 0.13 -16.69 14.01
CA PHE A 168 -0.02 -17.28 12.67
C PHE A 168 1.30 -17.24 11.89
N SER A 169 2.44 -17.34 12.58
CA SER A 169 3.78 -17.32 11.96
C SER A 169 4.07 -16.05 11.14
N GLY A 170 3.38 -14.95 11.46
CA GLY A 170 3.65 -13.62 10.92
C GLY A 170 4.54 -12.79 11.85
N GLY A 171 4.67 -11.51 11.53
CA GLY A 171 5.47 -10.58 12.32
C GLY A 171 5.30 -9.14 11.86
N GLY A 172 5.99 -8.22 12.53
CA GLY A 172 5.95 -6.79 12.21
C GLY A 172 6.07 -5.91 13.46
N ARG A 173 5.53 -4.70 13.37
CA ARG A 173 5.51 -3.71 14.45
C ARG A 173 4.14 -3.66 15.10
N GLY A 174 4.06 -3.10 16.31
CA GLY A 174 2.81 -2.96 17.06
C GLY A 174 1.65 -2.36 16.25
N ALA A 175 1.93 -1.33 15.44
CA ALA A 175 0.92 -0.64 14.64
C ALA A 175 0.58 -1.34 13.31
N ALA A 176 1.51 -2.13 12.78
CA ALA A 176 1.43 -2.70 11.44
C ALA A 176 2.25 -3.98 11.35
N ALA A 177 1.59 -5.08 11.00
CA ALA A 177 2.18 -6.40 10.89
C ALA A 177 1.55 -7.18 9.74
N GLY A 178 2.10 -8.35 9.43
CA GLY A 178 1.56 -9.20 8.38
C GLY A 178 1.89 -10.68 8.57
N ILE A 179 1.18 -11.51 7.80
CA ILE A 179 1.35 -12.96 7.74
C ILE A 179 1.60 -13.32 6.29
N ASN A 180 2.73 -13.99 6.00
CA ASN A 180 3.12 -14.29 4.62
C ASN A 180 2.25 -15.37 3.96
N LYS A 181 1.80 -16.34 4.77
CA LYS A 181 1.00 -17.49 4.36
C LYS A 181 0.02 -17.87 5.47
N LEU A 182 -1.22 -17.40 5.37
CA LEU A 182 -2.33 -17.88 6.19
C LEU A 182 -3.08 -18.96 5.40
N ALA A 183 -3.17 -20.16 5.96
CA ALA A 183 -3.90 -21.27 5.34
C ALA A 183 -5.41 -21.00 5.32
N GLN A 184 -6.13 -21.53 4.34
CA GLN A 184 -7.57 -21.31 4.17
C GLN A 184 -8.38 -21.78 5.38
N GLU A 185 -7.97 -22.89 5.99
CA GLU A 185 -8.53 -23.47 7.21
C GLU A 185 -8.31 -22.62 8.47
N ASP A 186 -7.30 -21.75 8.46
CA ASP A 186 -6.95 -20.88 9.58
C ASP A 186 -7.69 -19.53 9.54
N VAL A 187 -8.42 -19.23 8.47
CA VAL A 187 -9.09 -17.94 8.26
C VAL A 187 -10.10 -17.63 9.37
N ASP A 188 -10.93 -18.59 9.78
CA ASP A 188 -11.88 -18.41 10.88
C ASP A 188 -11.18 -18.21 12.23
N ARG A 189 -10.09 -18.95 12.48
CA ARG A 189 -9.25 -18.81 13.67
C ARG A 189 -8.61 -17.42 13.72
N PHE A 190 -8.15 -16.91 12.58
CA PHE A 190 -7.61 -15.57 12.43
C PHE A 190 -8.65 -14.50 12.78
N PHE A 191 -9.88 -14.62 12.28
CA PHE A 191 -10.94 -13.66 12.56
C PHE A 191 -11.30 -13.60 14.05
N ALA A 192 -11.46 -14.76 14.70
CA ALA A 192 -11.71 -14.80 16.15
C ALA A 192 -10.54 -14.20 16.95
N ALA A 193 -9.30 -14.45 16.52
CA ALA A 193 -8.12 -13.89 17.15
C ALA A 193 -8.00 -12.36 16.94
N PHE A 194 -8.40 -11.86 15.77
CA PHE A 194 -8.45 -10.43 15.44
C PHE A 194 -9.43 -9.70 16.35
N GLU A 195 -10.68 -10.19 16.45
CA GLU A 195 -11.71 -9.59 17.31
C GLU A 195 -11.35 -9.62 18.80
N LYS A 196 -10.60 -10.63 19.25
CA LYS A 196 -10.12 -10.68 20.63
C LYS A 196 -8.96 -9.73 20.89
N GLN A 197 -8.19 -9.39 19.85
CA GLN A 197 -6.97 -8.59 19.99
C GLN A 197 -7.21 -7.09 20.02
N PHE A 198 -8.26 -6.62 19.34
CA PHE A 198 -8.61 -5.21 19.15
C PHE A 198 -9.98 -4.90 19.73
#